data_AF-A0AAV0UP24-F1
#
_entry.id   AF-A0AAV0UP24-F1
#
_cell.length_a   1.000
_cell.length_b   1.000
_cell.length_c   1.000
_cell.angle_alpha   90.00
_cell.angle_beta   90.00
_cell.angle_gamma   90.00
#
_symmetry.space_group_name_H-M   'P 1'
#
loop_
_entity.id
_entity.type
_entity.pdbx_description
1 polymer ?
#
loop_
_entity_poly.entity_id
_entity_poly.type
_entity_poly.pdbx_seq_one_letter_code
_entity_poly.pdbx_strand_id
1 'polypeptide(L)'
;MAARELRPLYKKLLRLAKGLPESKRQTSLDQVRREFRNHGDLTDSNEISALIQRAQSSVDFLKIVTPRTESDSGVQRFIYRNGQRVNAAEFEKKGEENARYKTQDIEGGLRRHHQLLRRQHFMDRKSGPPRSIF
;
A
#
# COMPACT_ATOMS: atom_id res chain seq x y z
N MET A 1 12.31 -17.96 16.75
CA MET A 1 12.00 -17.71 15.31
C MET A 1 10.49 -17.48 15.09
N ALA A 2 9.61 -18.32 15.64
CA ALA A 2 8.15 -18.25 15.44
C ALA A 2 7.47 -16.90 15.78
N ALA A 3 7.83 -16.24 16.88
CA ALA A 3 7.20 -14.98 17.31
C ALA A 3 7.31 -13.84 16.27
N ARG A 4 8.35 -13.87 15.42
CA ARG A 4 8.60 -12.86 14.39
C ARG A 4 7.63 -12.99 13.20
N GLU A 5 7.11 -14.19 12.94
CA GLU A 5 6.13 -14.45 11.87
C GLU A 5 4.69 -14.32 12.37
N LEU A 6 4.43 -14.60 13.64
CA LEU A 6 3.10 -14.49 14.25
C LEU A 6 2.62 -13.03 14.37
N ARG A 7 3.52 -12.09 14.69
CA ARG A 7 3.15 -10.68 14.90
C ARG A 7 2.60 -9.97 13.64
N PRO A 8 3.21 -10.12 12.44
CA PRO A 8 2.62 -9.64 11.19
C PRO A 8 1.25 -10.26 10.90
N LEU A 9 1.10 -11.56 11.14
CA LEU A 9 -0.12 -12.31 10.85
C LEU A 9 -1.28 -11.88 11.77
N TYR A 10 -1.00 -11.72 13.05
CA TYR A 10 -1.92 -11.12 14.03
C TYR A 10 -2.40 -9.72 13.60
N LYS A 11 -1.48 -8.84 13.22
CA LYS A 11 -1.81 -7.49 12.75
C LYS A 11 -2.69 -7.52 11.50
N LYS A 12 -2.43 -8.46 10.58
CA LYS A 12 -3.21 -8.63 9.35
C LYS A 12 -4.64 -9.10 9.66
N LEU A 13 -4.79 -10.09 10.55
CA LEU A 13 -6.10 -10.54 11.03
C LEU A 13 -6.90 -9.41 11.68
N LEU A 14 -6.27 -8.64 12.59
CA LEU A 14 -6.93 -7.49 13.21
C LEU A 14 -7.35 -6.44 12.17
N ARG A 15 -6.52 -6.16 11.16
CA ARG A 15 -6.85 -5.21 10.10
C ARG A 15 -8.04 -5.67 9.28
N LEU A 16 -8.12 -6.96 8.95
CA LEU A 16 -9.25 -7.54 8.20
C LEU A 16 -10.53 -7.58 9.05
N ALA A 17 -10.43 -8.01 10.31
CA ALA A 17 -11.56 -8.04 11.23
C ALA A 17 -12.18 -6.65 11.45
N LYS A 18 -11.37 -5.58 11.43
CA LYS A 18 -11.87 -4.18 11.47
C LYS A 18 -12.71 -3.79 10.26
N GLY A 19 -12.49 -4.41 9.10
CA GLY A 19 -13.24 -4.17 7.87
C GLY A 19 -14.56 -4.94 7.78
N LEU A 20 -14.90 -5.76 8.77
CA LEU A 20 -16.19 -6.44 8.83
C LEU A 20 -17.33 -5.47 9.18
N PRO A 21 -18.58 -5.81 8.80
CA PRO A 21 -19.77 -5.08 9.23
C PRO A 21 -19.82 -4.93 10.76
N GLU A 22 -20.36 -3.80 11.21
CA GLU A 22 -20.35 -3.40 12.62
C GLU A 22 -20.92 -4.47 13.57
N SER A 23 -21.94 -5.20 13.12
CA SER A 23 -22.57 -6.30 13.87
C SER A 23 -21.63 -7.47 14.20
N LYS A 24 -20.62 -7.74 13.37
CA LYS A 24 -19.68 -8.88 13.53
C LYS A 24 -18.25 -8.45 13.88
N ARG A 25 -17.96 -7.15 13.80
CA ARG A 25 -16.62 -6.59 14.01
C ARG A 25 -16.09 -6.88 15.40
N GLN A 26 -16.86 -6.55 16.44
CA GLN A 26 -16.40 -6.66 17.82
C GLN A 26 -16.21 -8.12 18.26
N THR A 27 -17.16 -8.98 17.95
CA THR A 27 -17.09 -10.42 18.25
C THR A 27 -15.90 -11.09 17.59
N SER A 28 -15.63 -10.74 16.31
CA SER A 28 -14.49 -11.27 15.56
C SER A 28 -13.15 -10.77 16.12
N LEU A 29 -13.07 -9.50 16.55
CA LEU A 29 -11.86 -8.95 17.16
C LEU A 29 -11.54 -9.61 18.50
N ASP A 30 -12.55 -9.84 19.33
CA ASP A 30 -12.37 -10.46 20.64
C ASP A 30 -12.03 -11.95 20.51
N GLN A 31 -12.61 -12.64 19.52
CA GLN A 31 -12.21 -14.01 19.17
C GLN A 31 -10.73 -14.09 18.75
N VAL A 32 -10.28 -13.22 17.83
CA VAL A 32 -8.87 -13.18 17.40
C VAL A 32 -7.95 -12.89 18.59
N ARG A 33 -8.31 -11.94 19.47
CA ARG A 33 -7.51 -11.65 20.67
C ARG A 33 -7.44 -12.82 21.63
N ARG A 34 -8.55 -13.52 21.84
CA ARG A 34 -8.64 -14.66 22.75
C ARG A 34 -7.79 -15.83 22.25
N GLU A 35 -7.93 -16.20 20.98
CA GLU A 35 -7.13 -17.27 20.36
C GLU A 35 -5.63 -16.99 20.48
N PHE A 36 -5.18 -15.77 20.13
CA PHE A 36 -3.76 -15.43 20.23
C PHE A 36 -3.22 -15.37 21.66
N ARG A 37 -4.06 -15.05 22.65
CA ARG A 37 -3.65 -15.09 24.06
C ARG A 37 -3.58 -16.51 24.60
N ASN A 38 -4.55 -17.35 24.23
CA ASN A 38 -4.62 -18.74 24.68
C ASN A 38 -3.44 -19.58 24.18
N HIS A 39 -2.91 -19.27 22.99
CA HIS A 39 -1.78 -19.98 22.38
C HIS A 39 -0.43 -19.28 22.62
N GLY A 40 -0.35 -18.35 23.57
CA GLY A 40 0.84 -17.54 23.84
C GLY A 40 2.04 -18.31 24.40
N ASP A 41 1.77 -19.39 25.14
CA ASP A 41 2.79 -20.15 25.87
C ASP A 41 3.21 -21.45 25.13
N LEU A 42 2.65 -21.70 23.94
CA LEU A 42 2.98 -22.89 23.16
C LEU A 42 4.39 -22.79 22.59
N THR A 43 5.22 -23.77 22.95
CA THR A 43 6.64 -23.84 22.56
C THR A 43 6.90 -24.91 21.49
N ASP A 44 5.91 -25.78 21.22
CA ASP A 44 6.02 -26.88 20.27
C ASP A 44 5.90 -26.44 18.81
N SER A 45 6.93 -26.75 18.02
CA SER A 45 7.05 -26.28 16.63
C SER A 45 5.96 -26.80 15.69
N ASN A 46 5.44 -28.01 15.93
CA ASN A 46 4.40 -28.62 15.11
C ASN A 46 3.02 -27.99 15.36
N GLU A 47 2.74 -27.61 16.61
CA GLU A 47 1.49 -26.96 16.95
C GLU A 47 1.46 -25.52 16.44
N ILE A 48 2.60 -24.83 16.51
CA ILE A 48 2.77 -23.48 15.95
C ILE A 48 2.53 -23.49 14.44
N SER A 49 3.05 -24.47 13.70
CA SER A 49 2.85 -24.53 12.24
C SER A 49 1.39 -24.78 11.87
N ALA A 50 0.69 -25.67 12.60
CA ALA A 50 -0.74 -25.90 12.43
C ALA A 50 -1.58 -24.64 12.73
N LEU A 51 -1.22 -23.89 13.78
CA LEU A 51 -1.88 -22.62 14.14
C LEU A 51 -1.65 -21.55 13.08
N ILE A 52 -0.44 -21.45 12.53
CA ILE A 52 -0.13 -20.53 11.42
C ILE A 52 -0.98 -20.86 10.19
N GLN A 53 -1.08 -22.14 9.81
CA GLN A 53 -1.91 -22.55 8.67
C GLN A 53 -3.39 -22.21 8.90
N ARG A 54 -3.93 -22.52 10.08
CA ARG A 54 -5.31 -22.18 10.43
C ARG A 54 -5.55 -20.66 10.36
N ALA A 55 -4.60 -19.87 10.86
CA ALA A 55 -4.69 -18.42 10.83
C ALA A 55 -4.59 -17.87 9.39
N GLN A 56 -3.80 -18.48 8.51
CA GLN A 56 -3.75 -18.14 7.08
C GLN A 56 -5.08 -18.44 6.38
N SER A 57 -5.68 -19.62 6.59
CA SER A 57 -7.00 -19.94 6.03
C SER A 57 -8.07 -18.96 6.52
N SER A 58 -8.00 -18.53 7.78
CA SER A 58 -8.89 -17.52 8.35
C SER A 58 -8.71 -16.15 7.68
N VAL A 59 -7.46 -15.76 7.40
CA VAL A 59 -7.15 -14.54 6.62
C VAL A 59 -7.76 -14.62 5.22
N ASP A 60 -7.63 -15.75 4.54
CA ASP A 60 -8.13 -15.91 3.18
C ASP A 60 -9.66 -15.91 3.11
N PHE A 61 -10.32 -16.57 4.07
CA PHE A 61 -11.77 -16.47 4.23
C PHE A 61 -12.21 -15.01 4.47
N LEU A 62 -11.55 -14.31 5.40
CA LEU A 62 -11.89 -12.92 5.68
C LEU A 62 -11.68 -12.02 4.46
N LYS A 63 -10.63 -12.21 3.66
CA LYS A 63 -10.44 -11.44 2.42
C LYS A 63 -11.58 -11.62 1.42
N ILE A 64 -12.20 -12.81 1.36
CA ILE A 64 -13.33 -13.10 0.48
C ILE A 64 -14.59 -12.41 1.00
N VAL A 65 -14.83 -12.48 2.31
CA VAL A 65 -16.06 -11.98 2.93
C VAL A 65 -16.04 -10.47 3.17
N THR A 66 -14.88 -9.89 3.47
CA THR A 66 -14.78 -8.44 3.68
C THR A 66 -14.78 -7.73 2.33
N PRO A 67 -15.73 -6.82 2.07
CA PRO A 67 -15.70 -6.01 0.87
C PRO A 67 -14.40 -5.22 0.84
N ARG A 68 -13.68 -5.32 -0.28
CA ARG A 68 -12.43 -4.62 -0.48
C ARG A 68 -12.75 -3.15 -0.66
N THR A 69 -12.49 -2.34 0.36
CA THR A 69 -12.53 -0.89 0.21
C THR A 69 -11.39 -0.51 -0.73
N GLU A 70 -11.73 -0.05 -1.93
CA GLU A 70 -10.74 0.57 -2.80
C GLU A 70 -10.19 1.80 -2.07
N SER A 71 -8.94 1.71 -1.67
CA SER A 71 -8.24 2.86 -1.13
C SER A 71 -7.68 3.64 -2.31
N ASP A 72 -8.37 4.71 -2.71
CA ASP A 72 -7.82 5.75 -3.59
C ASP A 72 -6.62 6.48 -2.95
N SER A 73 -6.23 6.11 -1.72
CA SER A 73 -5.05 6.60 -1.04
C SER A 73 -3.79 6.32 -1.86
N GLY A 74 -3.38 7.31 -2.64
CA GLY A 74 -2.20 7.28 -3.51
C GLY A 74 -2.50 7.67 -4.96
N VAL A 75 -3.75 7.59 -5.42
CA VAL A 75 -4.16 8.05 -6.75
C VAL A 75 -4.53 9.53 -6.66
N GLN A 76 -3.53 10.40 -6.73
CA GLN A 76 -3.78 11.83 -6.89
C GLN A 76 -4.12 12.12 -8.35
N ARG A 77 -5.35 12.60 -8.59
CA ARG A 77 -5.79 13.08 -9.89
C ARG A 77 -5.34 14.54 -10.04
N PHE A 78 -4.77 14.87 -11.20
CA PHE A 78 -4.34 16.24 -11.51
C PHE A 78 -5.13 16.80 -12.68
N ILE A 79 -5.43 18.09 -12.59
CA ILE A 79 -6.06 18.86 -13.65
C ILE A 79 -5.05 19.88 -14.15
N TYR A 80 -4.89 19.98 -15.46
CA TYR A 80 -4.04 20.99 -16.09
C TYR A 80 -4.92 22.05 -16.76
N ARG A 81 -4.77 23.31 -16.34
CA ARG A 81 -5.46 24.48 -16.92
C ARG A 81 -4.43 25.55 -17.25
N ASN A 82 -4.46 26.09 -18.47
CA ASN A 82 -3.52 27.12 -18.94
C ASN A 82 -2.03 26.75 -18.70
N GLY A 83 -1.69 25.47 -18.86
CA GLY A 83 -0.33 24.95 -18.65
C GLY A 83 0.10 24.81 -17.18
N GLN A 84 -0.75 25.17 -16.22
CA GLN A 84 -0.47 25.04 -14.79
C GLN A 84 -1.17 23.82 -14.18
N ARG A 85 -0.47 23.15 -13.28
CA ARG A 85 -0.97 22.01 -12.50
C ARG A 85 -1.85 22.50 -11.36
N VAL A 86 -3.06 21.97 -11.27
CA VAL A 86 -4.01 22.22 -10.19
C VAL A 86 -4.45 20.89 -9.58
N ASN A 87 -4.62 20.86 -8.26
CA ASN A 87 -5.11 19.68 -7.55
C ASN A 87 -6.60 19.46 -7.88
N ALA A 88 -6.96 18.26 -8.37
CA ALA A 88 -8.33 17.96 -8.75
C ALA A 88 -9.32 18.10 -7.58
N ALA A 89 -8.91 17.72 -6.36
CA ALA A 89 -9.77 17.76 -5.18
C ALA A 89 -10.11 19.19 -4.71
N GLU A 90 -9.22 20.15 -4.96
CA GLU A 90 -9.48 21.58 -4.68
C GLU A 90 -10.34 22.21 -5.76
N PHE A 91 -10.28 21.68 -6.98
CA PHE A 91 -10.97 22.20 -8.15
C PHE A 91 -12.42 21.70 -8.24
N GLU A 92 -12.67 20.41 -7.96
CA GLU A 92 -14.01 19.83 -7.90
C GLU A 92 -14.87 20.50 -6.80
N LYS A 93 -14.27 20.91 -5.68
CA LYS A 93 -14.95 21.69 -4.62
C LYS A 93 -15.38 23.09 -5.06
N LYS A 94 -14.71 23.68 -6.06
CA LYS A 94 -15.01 25.02 -6.57
C LYS A 94 -16.07 25.00 -7.68
N GLY A 95 -16.57 23.83 -8.09
CA GLY A 95 -17.67 23.68 -9.04
C GLY A 95 -17.32 24.01 -10.50
N GLU A 96 -16.05 24.26 -10.82
CA GLU A 96 -15.60 24.61 -12.18
C GLU A 96 -15.13 23.36 -12.94
N GLU A 97 -15.96 22.34 -13.12
CA GLU A 97 -15.52 21.09 -13.76
C GLU A 97 -15.51 21.17 -15.31
N ASN A 98 -14.62 22.00 -15.88
CA ASN A 98 -14.45 22.20 -17.32
C ASN A 98 -13.14 21.58 -17.88
N ALA A 99 -12.56 20.60 -17.21
CA ALA A 99 -11.31 19.98 -17.66
C ALA A 99 -11.57 18.89 -18.71
N ARG A 100 -11.08 19.10 -19.94
CA ARG A 100 -11.27 18.16 -21.07
C ARG A 100 -10.58 16.81 -20.87
N TYR A 101 -9.51 16.73 -20.07
CA TYR A 101 -8.74 15.50 -19.83
C TYR A 101 -8.28 15.40 -18.37
N LYS A 102 -8.56 14.25 -17.73
CA LYS A 102 -7.99 13.85 -16.44
C LYS A 102 -6.82 12.90 -16.74
N THR A 103 -5.59 13.25 -16.35
CA THR A 103 -4.38 12.49 -16.71
C THR A 103 -3.47 12.30 -15.50
N GLN A 104 -2.61 11.29 -15.55
CA GLN A 104 -1.50 11.16 -14.59
C GLN A 104 -0.56 12.36 -14.69
N ASP A 105 0.12 12.68 -13.58
CA ASP A 105 0.96 13.89 -13.43
C ASP A 105 2.10 13.96 -14.47
N ILE A 106 1.90 14.76 -15.53
CA ILE A 106 2.89 14.93 -16.59
C ILE A 106 4.18 15.56 -16.06
N GLU A 107 4.07 16.56 -15.19
CA GLU A 107 5.23 17.23 -14.57
C GLU A 107 6.02 16.27 -13.66
N GLY A 108 5.32 15.46 -12.86
CA GLY A 108 5.92 14.39 -12.06
C GLY A 108 6.64 13.35 -12.94
N GLY A 109 6.04 12.97 -14.07
CA GLY A 109 6.63 12.09 -15.07
C GLY A 109 7.92 12.66 -15.67
N LEU A 110 7.92 13.95 -16.03
CA LEU A 110 9.08 14.65 -16.59
C LEU A 110 10.24 14.72 -15.59
N ARG A 111 9.93 15.03 -14.31
CA ARG A 111 10.94 15.05 -13.24
C ARG A 111 11.60 13.69 -13.06
N ARG A 112 10.80 12.61 -13.05
CA ARG A 112 11.31 11.23 -12.96
C ARG A 112 12.14 10.87 -14.19
N HIS A 113 11.70 11.24 -15.39
CA HIS A 113 12.45 11.03 -16.63
C HIS A 113 13.83 11.69 -16.57
N HIS A 114 13.91 12.97 -16.19
CA HIS A 114 15.19 13.67 -16.03
C HIS A 114 16.07 13.02 -14.96
N GLN A 115 15.49 12.55 -13.85
CA GLN A 115 16.24 11.81 -12.82
C GLN A 115 16.86 10.53 -13.38
N LEU A 116 16.14 9.78 -14.22
CA LEU A 116 16.66 8.55 -14.85
C LEU A 116 17.79 8.86 -15.83
N LEU A 117 17.67 9.92 -16.63
CA LEU A 117 18.73 10.36 -17.54
C LEU A 117 20.00 10.80 -16.80
N ARG A 118 19.87 11.47 -15.64
CA ARG A 118 21.01 11.82 -14.79
C ARG A 118 21.70 10.58 -14.22
N ARG A 119 20.93 9.58 -13.76
CA ARG A 119 21.48 8.30 -13.27
C ARG A 119 22.26 7.54 -14.33
N GLN A 120 21.82 7.61 -15.57
CA GLN A 120 22.50 7.02 -16.71
C GLN A 120 23.65 7.90 -17.24
N HIS A 121 23.97 9.00 -16.54
CA HIS A 121 24.99 9.96 -16.94
C HIS A 121 24.79 10.48 -18.37
N PHE A 122 23.56 10.67 -18.83
CA PHE A 122 23.28 11.32 -20.12
C PHE A 122 23.35 12.85 -19.99
N MET A 123 22.92 13.40 -18.86
CA MET A 123 22.86 14.85 -18.61
C MET A 123 24.12 15.38 -17.92
N ASP A 124 24.60 14.70 -16.88
CA ASP A 124 25.72 15.16 -16.04
C ASP A 124 27.06 14.54 -16.51
N ARG A 125 27.26 14.44 -17.83
CA ARG A 125 28.53 14.00 -18.40
C ARG A 125 29.57 15.05 -18.06
N LYS A 126 30.67 14.65 -17.41
CA LYS A 126 31.83 15.54 -17.26
C LYS A 126 32.31 15.87 -18.67
N SER A 127 32.06 17.10 -19.13
CA SER A 127 32.55 17.62 -20.40
C SER A 127 34.06 17.82 -20.29
N GLY A 128 34.79 16.72 -20.39
CA GLY A 128 36.23 16.69 -20.55
C GLY A 128 36.56 15.71 -21.67
N PRO A 129 37.72 15.86 -22.34
CA PRO A 129 38.15 14.90 -23.34
C PRO A 129 38.13 13.48 -22.72
N PRO A 130 37.76 12.45 -23.50
CA PRO A 130 37.73 11.08 -23.00
C PRO A 130 39.07 10.76 -22.34
N ARG A 131 39.05 10.26 -21.11
CA ARG A 131 40.27 9.82 -20.43
C ARG A 131 40.93 8.77 -21.31
N SER A 132 42.21 8.93 -21.62
CA SER A 132 42.96 7.95 -22.40
C SER A 132 42.84 6.60 -21.71
N ILE A 133 42.56 5.56 -22.49
CA ILE A 133 42.53 4.17 -22.03
C ILE A 133 43.92 3.52 -22.16
N PHE A 134 44.94 4.37 -22.31
CA PHE A 134 46.36 4.06 -22.33
C PHE A 134 47.01 4.78 -21.16
#